data_AF-A0A822C785-F1
#
_entry.id   AF-A0A822C785-F1
#
_cell.length_a   1.000
_cell.length_b   1.000
_cell.length_c   1.000
_cell.angle_alpha   90.00
_cell.angle_beta   90.00
_cell.angle_gamma   90.00
#
_symmetry.space_group_name_H-M   'P 1'
#
loop_
_entity.id
_entity.type
_entity.pdbx_description
1 polymer ?
#
loop_
_entity_poly.entity_id
_entity_poly.type
_entity_poly.pdbx_seq_one_letter_code
_entity_poly.pdbx_strand_id
1 'polypeptide(L)' 'MPGYYCDNAAANDSTACPVGTYNSKAGSSSLQACVNCPVGSYNKNTGQSSCTTCARGYYCDAIGATRQKPCPVGTRNPK' A
#
# COMPACT_ATOMS: atom_id res chain seq x y z
N MET A 1 10.58 -11.20 3.87
CA MET A 1 10.15 -10.27 4.95
C MET A 1 8.80 -9.65 4.59
N PRO A 2 7.98 -9.19 5.56
CA PRO A 2 6.74 -8.46 5.26
C PRO A 2 7.02 -7.26 4.35
N GLY A 3 6.12 -6.98 3.41
CA GLY A 3 6.28 -5.97 2.37
C GLY A 3 7.03 -6.43 1.11
N TYR A 4 7.57 -7.65 1.11
CA TYR A 4 8.35 -8.20 0.00
C TYR A 4 7.80 -9.56 -0.42
N TYR A 5 7.99 -9.91 -1.70
CA TYR A 5 7.61 -11.19 -2.29
C TYR A 5 8.74 -11.74 -3.17
N CYS A 6 8.76 -13.05 -3.40
CA CYS A 6 9.76 -13.74 -4.20
C CYS A 6 9.05 -14.40 -5.38
N ASP A 7 9.00 -13.79 -6.56
CA ASP A 7 8.27 -14.36 -7.72
C ASP A 7 8.85 -15.68 -8.24
N ASN A 8 10.10 -15.98 -7.89
CA ASN A 8 10.75 -17.25 -8.19
C ASN A 8 11.49 -17.77 -6.95
N ALA A 9 11.38 -19.07 -6.67
CA ALA A 9 12.14 -19.72 -5.60
C ALA A 9 13.67 -19.67 -5.83
N ALA A 10 14.10 -19.38 -7.06
CA ALA A 10 15.49 -19.13 -7.43
C ALA A 10 15.90 -17.63 -7.38
N ALA A 11 14.94 -16.73 -7.16
CA ALA A 11 15.25 -15.33 -6.91
C ALA A 11 15.84 -15.20 -5.50
N ASN A 12 17.16 -15.04 -5.43
CA ASN A 12 17.84 -14.60 -4.20
C ASN A 12 17.47 -13.15 -3.83
N ASP A 13 16.74 -12.46 -4.71
CA ASP A 13 16.28 -11.10 -4.53
C ASP A 13 14.82 -11.09 -4.08
N SER A 14 14.57 -10.52 -2.91
CA SER A 14 13.20 -10.26 -2.44
C SER A 14 12.69 -8.99 -3.11
N THR A 15 11.66 -9.12 -3.94
CA THR A 15 11.05 -8.00 -4.65
C THR A 15 10.12 -7.22 -3.72
N ALA A 16 10.35 -5.92 -3.60
CA ALA A 16 9.51 -5.04 -2.79
C ALA A 16 8.12 -4.89 -3.43
N CYS A 17 7.05 -4.91 -2.63
CA CYS A 17 5.72 -4.59 -3.13
C CYS A 17 5.70 -3.15 -3.67
N PRO A 18 5.09 -2.92 -4.86
CA PRO A 18 5.02 -1.60 -5.45
C PRO A 18 4.20 -0.63 -4.59
N VAL A 19 4.39 0.67 -4.81
CA VAL A 19 3.58 1.72 -4.18
C VAL A 19 2.09 1.49 -4.43
N GLY A 20 1.25 1.90 -3.48
CA GLY A 20 -0.18 1.59 -3.52
C GLY A 20 -0.53 0.15 -3.16
N THR A 21 0.45 -0.72 -2.91
CA THR A 21 0.20 -2.08 -2.43
C THR A 21 0.97 -2.35 -1.14
N TYR A 22 0.55 -3.35 -0.37
CA TYR A 22 1.20 -3.77 0.85
C TYR A 22 1.18 -5.29 0.97
N ASN A 23 2.11 -5.85 1.72
CA ASN A 23 2.12 -7.27 1.99
C ASN A 23 2.34 -7.55 3.47
N SER A 24 1.29 -7.96 4.17
CA SER A 24 1.35 -8.32 5.58
C SER A 24 1.96 -9.70 5.82
N LYS A 25 2.10 -10.55 4.79
CA LYS A 25 2.63 -11.91 4.89
C LYS A 25 4.11 -11.98 4.52
N ALA A 26 4.92 -12.41 5.49
CA ALA A 26 6.31 -12.76 5.23
C ALA A 26 6.41 -14.06 4.40
N GLY A 27 7.42 -14.15 3.53
CA GLY A 27 7.68 -15.36 2.74
C GLY A 27 6.72 -15.56 1.57
N SER A 28 6.09 -14.48 1.12
CA SER A 28 5.22 -14.52 -0.05
C SER A 28 6.02 -14.85 -1.31
N SER A 29 5.48 -15.72 -2.15
CA SER A 29 6.15 -16.22 -3.37
C SER A 29 5.60 -15.59 -4.67
N SER A 30 4.81 -14.53 -4.57
CA SER A 30 4.20 -13.91 -5.75
C SER A 30 3.75 -12.47 -5.50
N LEU A 31 3.68 -11.69 -6.57
CA LEU A 31 3.15 -10.32 -6.56
C LEU A 31 1.69 -10.27 -6.09
N GLN A 32 0.93 -11.35 -6.25
CA GLN A 32 -0.45 -11.45 -5.73
C GLN A 32 -0.55 -11.34 -4.21
N ALA A 33 0.56 -11.56 -3.49
CA ALA A 33 0.60 -11.28 -2.07
C ALA A 33 0.67 -9.76 -1.75
N CYS A 34 1.05 -8.93 -2.72
CA CYS A 34 0.95 -7.47 -2.61
C CYS A 34 -0.52 -7.06 -2.84
N VAL A 35 -1.22 -6.81 -1.75
CA VAL A 35 -2.62 -6.39 -1.75
C VAL A 35 -2.70 -4.89 -1.95
N ASN A 36 -3.61 -4.42 -2.81
CA ASN A 36 -3.82 -2.99 -3.00
C ASN A 36 -4.32 -2.32 -1.72
N CYS A 37 -3.87 -1.09 -1.46
CA CYS A 37 -4.37 -0.30 -0.35
C CYS A 37 -5.88 -0.07 -0.49
N PRO A 38 -6.68 -0.36 0.54
CA PRO A 38 -8.11 -0.09 0.50
C PRO A 38 -8.37 1.43 0.46
N VAL A 39 -9.57 1.78 0.00
CA VAL A 39 -10.08 3.16 0.06
C VAL A 39 -9.96 3.70 1.48
N GLY A 40 -9.54 4.96 1.61
CA GLY A 40 -9.20 5.59 2.89
C GLY A 40 -7.79 5.32 3.39
N SER A 41 -6.99 4.53 2.67
CA SER A 41 -5.55 4.35 2.91
C SER A 41 -4.73 4.55 1.65
N TYR A 42 -3.45 4.84 1.83
CA TYR A 42 -2.48 5.01 0.76
C TYR A 42 -1.14 4.40 1.14
N ASN A 43 -0.33 4.12 0.13
CA ASN A 43 1.06 3.75 0.35
C ASN A 43 1.99 4.42 -0.66
N LYS A 44 2.85 5.30 -0.15
CA LYS A 44 3.82 6.06 -0.94
C LYS A 44 5.17 5.35 -1.15
N ASN A 45 5.47 4.33 -0.35
CA ASN A 45 6.77 3.65 -0.35
C ASN A 45 6.61 2.22 -0.86
N THR A 46 7.62 1.68 -1.52
CA THR A 46 7.68 0.25 -1.83
C THR A 46 8.03 -0.55 -0.57
N GLY A 47 7.77 -1.86 -0.57
CA GLY A 47 8.24 -2.72 0.51
C GLY A 47 7.44 -2.62 1.81
N GLN A 48 6.19 -2.14 1.76
CA GLN A 48 5.41 -1.86 2.97
C GLN A 48 4.57 -3.05 3.40
N SER A 49 4.53 -3.28 4.71
CA SER A 49 3.75 -4.34 5.33
C SER A 49 2.30 -3.96 5.62
N SER A 50 1.97 -2.67 5.53
CA SER A 50 0.62 -2.13 5.70
C SER A 50 0.47 -0.80 4.95
N CYS A 51 -0.77 -0.40 4.69
CA CYS A 51 -1.07 0.91 4.12
C CYS A 51 -1.21 1.98 5.21
N THR A 52 -0.77 3.19 4.89
CA THR A 52 -0.95 4.35 5.76
C THR A 52 -2.34 4.92 5.57
N THR A 53 -3.10 5.07 6.64
CA THR A 53 -4.45 5.61 6.53
C THR A 53 -4.42 7.12 6.31
N CYS A 54 -5.29 7.66 5.46
CA CYS A 54 -5.23 9.06 5.02
C CYS A 54 -5.52 10.01 6.18
N ALA A 55 -4.72 11.06 6.32
CA ALA A 55 -4.78 11.98 7.45
C ALA A 55 -6.08 12.79 7.44
N ARG A 56 -6.45 13.38 8.59
CA ARG A 56 -7.59 14.32 8.65
C ARG A 56 -7.35 15.50 7.72
N GLY A 57 -8.40 15.90 6.99
CA GLY A 57 -8.28 16.89 5.92
C GLY A 57 -7.77 16.33 4.59
N TYR A 58 -7.44 15.04 4.52
CA TYR A 58 -7.10 14.34 3.29
C TYR A 58 -8.00 13.11 3.09
N TYR A 59 -8.22 12.73 1.83
CA TYR A 59 -8.98 11.55 1.44
C TYR A 59 -8.19 10.72 0.45
N CYS A 60 -8.51 9.43 0.40
CA CYS A 60 -8.00 8.51 -0.61
C CYS A 60 -9.19 7.74 -1.15
N ASP A 61 -9.68 8.19 -2.30
CA ASP A 61 -10.86 7.66 -3.00
C ASP A 61 -10.54 6.46 -3.89
N ALA A 62 -9.27 6.16 -4.11
CA ALA A 62 -8.82 5.09 -5.01
C ALA A 62 -8.26 3.90 -4.24
N ILE A 63 -8.64 2.69 -4.69
CA ILE A 63 -7.93 1.46 -4.31
C ILE A 63 -6.53 1.53 -4.90
N GLY A 64 -5.52 1.22 -4.09
CA GLY A 64 -4.13 1.32 -4.46
C GLY A 64 -3.61 2.76 -4.51
N ALA A 65 -4.20 3.68 -3.73
CA ALA A 65 -3.72 5.05 -3.66
C ALA A 65 -2.24 5.08 -3.25
N THR A 66 -1.42 5.80 -4.01
CA THR A 66 -0.01 6.02 -3.70
C THR A 66 0.21 7.26 -2.82
N ARG A 67 -0.79 8.14 -2.78
CA ARG A 67 -0.75 9.40 -2.04
C ARG A 67 -2.15 9.80 -1.63
N GLN A 68 -2.25 10.49 -0.50
CA GLN A 68 -3.48 11.12 -0.05
C GLN A 68 -3.76 12.43 -0.79
N LYS A 69 -5.04 12.67 -1.12
CA LYS A 69 -5.51 13.88 -1.79
C LYS A 69 -6.10 14.86 -0.76
N PRO A 70 -5.81 16.16 -0.83
CA PRO A 70 -6.41 17.14 0.08
C PRO A 70 -7.92 17.21 -0.15
N CYS A 71 -8.70 17.22 0.92
CA CYS A 71 -10.16 17.39 0.81
C CYS A 71 -10.48 18.75 0.19
N PRO A 72 -11.54 18.85 -0.65
CA PRO A 72 -12.03 20.14 -1.10
C PRO A 72 -12.33 21.06 0.08
N VAL A 73 -12.16 22.37 -0.14
CA VAL A 73 -12.51 23.39 0.85
C VAL A 73 -13.95 23.17 1.33
N GLY A 74 -14.12 23.03 2.65
CA GLY A 74 -15.41 22.79 3.30
C GLY A 74 -15.73 21.32 3.58
N THR A 75 -14.98 20.37 3.03
CA THR A 75 -15.14 18.94 3.34
C THR A 75 -14.02 18.45 4.24
N ARG A 76 -14.37 17.76 5.32
CA ARG A 76 -13.42 17.06 6.20
C ARG A 76 -13.66 15.58 6.06
N ASN A 77 -12.62 14.81 5.70
CA ASN A 77 -12.67 13.36 5.90
C ASN A 77 -12.80 13.12 7.41
N PRO A 78 -13.93 12.56 7.89
CA PRO A 78 -14.26 12.55 9.31
C PRO A 78 -13.35 11.63 10.11
N LYS A 79 -12.67 10.69 9.44
CA LYS A 79 -11.60 9.81 9.92
C LYS A 79 -11.63 9.51 11.43
#